data_AF-A0A6P0BBS6-F1
#
_entry.id   AF-A0A6P0BBS6-F1
#
_cell.length_a   1.000
_cell.length_b   1.000
_cell.length_c   1.000
_cell.angle_alpha   90.00
_cell.angle_beta   90.00
_cell.angle_gamma   90.00
#
_symmetry.space_group_name_H-M   'P 1'
#
loop_
_entity.id
_entity.type
_entity.pdbx_description
1 polymer ?
#
loop_
_entity_poly.entity_id
_entity_poly.type
_entity_poly.pdbx_seq_one_letter_code
_entity_poly.pdbx_strand_id
1 'polypeptide(L)'
;MARGGLGRQLLAVATPDEQGALQASRPAVLYERLAHETSDSAYDPIRSVMYDVTLGSLPIGPGDEMFGRVTERRIHSVHSAAQEYRIHPKTLRKLLKNAKAIVGSDTLTDERTLLPKDEMLALVDRIRGNLSAEHAAEHIGVSRPSFKVLVRDGHIQNSAGSHQAAMYALYRPSDLDAFVAKVVSHATCAFDQDAGLTSFSETIKRANCKFAELLGLLFGAKLETVSVHPGRSGLRAIMFNPTEVARHTALPSQDGMNIVDAAKVLNIPSQILRNLIDTGWVVAEWQLNPVKRCRQRYLQPSVVEEFKRDYVSLFNLAKEFRKNVGLIRRHLRPLGIFPSISAEAVGATFYHRSFFRY
;
A
#
# COMPACT_ATOMS: atom_id res chain seq x y z
N MET A 1 24.80 46.07 -25.33
CA MET A 1 24.99 44.61 -25.46
C MET A 1 23.64 43.93 -25.21
N ALA A 2 22.86 43.69 -26.26
CA ALA A 2 21.64 42.89 -26.23
C ALA A 2 21.45 42.32 -27.65
N ARG A 3 22.40 41.47 -28.07
CA ARG A 3 22.29 40.77 -29.36
C ARG A 3 21.65 39.41 -29.08
N GLY A 4 20.42 39.22 -29.55
CA GLY A 4 19.89 37.87 -29.79
C GLY A 4 18.84 37.34 -28.82
N GLY A 5 17.76 38.09 -28.53
CA GLY A 5 16.61 37.55 -27.80
C GLY A 5 15.81 36.54 -28.62
N LEU A 6 15.15 36.99 -29.68
CA LEU A 6 14.30 36.15 -30.52
C LEU A 6 15.07 35.17 -31.41
N GLY A 7 16.22 35.57 -31.96
CA GLY A 7 17.07 34.67 -32.76
C GLY A 7 17.55 33.45 -31.95
N ARG A 8 17.97 33.63 -30.69
CA ARG A 8 18.33 32.51 -29.82
C ARG A 8 17.13 31.68 -29.38
N GLN A 9 15.97 32.31 -29.13
CA GLN A 9 14.76 31.60 -28.70
C GLN A 9 14.14 30.77 -29.84
N LEU A 10 14.15 31.27 -31.07
CA LEU A 10 13.77 30.52 -32.27
C LEU A 10 14.74 29.36 -32.53
N LEU A 11 16.05 29.57 -32.34
CA LEU A 11 17.06 28.51 -32.45
C LEU A 11 16.94 27.45 -31.33
N ALA A 12 16.53 27.85 -30.12
CA ALA A 12 16.39 26.96 -28.96
C ALA A 12 15.19 26.00 -29.06
N VAL A 13 14.15 26.36 -29.82
CA VAL A 13 12.96 25.53 -30.04
C VAL A 13 13.08 24.66 -31.31
N ALA A 14 14.06 24.95 -32.16
CA ALA A 14 14.33 24.27 -33.42
C ALA A 14 15.26 23.05 -33.28
N THR A 15 14.99 21.99 -34.03
CA THR A 15 15.89 20.83 -34.17
C THR A 15 17.18 21.21 -34.91
N PRO A 16 18.28 20.43 -34.80
CA PRO A 16 19.55 20.75 -35.47
C PRO A 16 19.43 20.93 -36.99
N ASP A 17 18.55 20.17 -37.64
CA ASP A 17 18.22 20.32 -39.07
C ASP A 17 17.40 21.59 -39.37
N GLU A 18 16.57 22.05 -38.42
CA GLU A 18 15.77 23.27 -38.54
C GLU A 18 16.60 24.54 -38.25
N GLN A 19 17.65 24.47 -37.43
CA GLN A 19 18.50 25.62 -37.06
C GLN A 19 19.23 26.21 -38.28
N GLY A 20 19.71 25.36 -39.20
CA GLY A 20 20.32 25.80 -40.47
C GLY A 20 19.31 26.39 -41.46
N ALA A 21 18.06 25.93 -41.41
CA ALA A 21 16.97 26.43 -42.27
C ALA A 21 16.34 27.74 -41.74
N LEU A 22 16.28 27.93 -40.43
CA LEU A 22 15.71 29.12 -39.77
C LEU A 22 16.57 30.37 -39.98
N GLN A 23 17.89 30.22 -40.01
CA GLN A 23 18.84 31.31 -40.32
C GLN A 23 18.69 31.86 -41.75
N ALA A 24 18.09 31.07 -42.66
CA ALA A 24 17.76 31.46 -44.03
C ALA A 24 16.25 31.60 -44.28
N SER A 25 15.40 31.51 -43.25
CA SER A 25 13.95 31.57 -43.41
C SER A 25 13.44 33.02 -43.51
N ARG A 26 12.54 33.28 -44.46
CA ARG A 26 11.90 34.59 -44.70
C ARG A 26 11.36 35.30 -43.43
N PRO A 27 10.81 34.61 -42.40
CA PRO A 27 10.35 35.23 -41.16
C PRO A 27 11.45 35.85 -40.30
N ALA A 28 12.63 35.22 -40.22
CA ALA A 28 13.75 35.71 -39.40
C ALA A 28 14.36 36.99 -40.00
N VAL A 29 14.50 37.01 -41.34
CA VAL A 29 14.94 38.19 -42.09
C VAL A 29 13.93 39.33 -41.94
N LEU A 30 12.62 39.04 -42.02
CA LEU A 30 11.58 40.06 -41.84
C LEU A 30 11.60 40.66 -40.42
N TYR A 31 11.80 39.83 -39.40
CA TYR A 31 11.94 40.31 -38.01
C TYR A 31 13.15 41.23 -37.84
N GLU A 32 14.33 40.83 -38.31
CA GLU A 32 15.57 41.63 -38.22
C GLU A 32 15.38 43.04 -38.81
N ARG A 33 14.75 43.14 -39.99
CA ARG A 33 14.49 44.43 -40.64
C ARG A 33 13.47 45.28 -39.88
N LEU A 34 12.36 44.70 -39.47
CA LEU A 34 11.28 45.43 -38.78
C LEU A 34 11.63 45.80 -37.33
N ALA A 35 12.53 45.06 -36.69
CA ALA A 35 12.95 45.29 -35.31
C ALA A 35 14.14 46.28 -35.22
N HIS A 36 15.05 46.27 -36.19
CA HIS A 36 16.30 47.03 -36.08
C HIS A 36 16.60 47.99 -37.24
N GLU A 37 16.05 47.75 -38.45
CA GLU A 37 16.40 48.55 -39.64
C GLU A 37 15.38 49.65 -39.96
N THR A 38 14.18 49.63 -39.37
CA THR A 38 13.13 50.62 -39.70
C THR A 38 12.22 50.91 -38.51
N SER A 39 12.06 52.19 -38.16
CA SER A 39 11.17 52.70 -37.10
C SER A 39 9.92 53.41 -37.64
N ASP A 40 9.68 53.35 -38.95
CA ASP A 40 8.51 53.95 -39.61
C ASP A 40 7.20 53.34 -39.09
N SER A 41 6.25 54.21 -38.69
CA SER A 41 4.95 53.82 -38.13
C SER A 41 4.01 53.18 -39.16
N ALA A 42 4.26 53.33 -40.45
CA ALA A 42 3.51 52.65 -41.50
C ALA A 42 3.56 51.10 -41.37
N TYR A 43 4.58 50.57 -40.71
CA TYR A 43 4.76 49.14 -40.46
C TYR A 43 4.19 48.67 -39.11
N ASP A 44 3.64 49.56 -38.28
CA ASP A 44 3.06 49.19 -36.98
C ASP A 44 1.99 48.10 -37.05
N PRO A 45 1.07 48.08 -38.04
CA PRO A 45 0.11 46.98 -38.19
C PRO A 45 0.78 45.62 -38.37
N ILE A 46 1.89 45.57 -39.11
CA ILE A 46 2.66 44.34 -39.34
C ILE A 46 3.41 43.94 -38.06
N ARG A 47 4.00 44.90 -37.35
CA ARG A 47 4.63 44.67 -36.03
C ARG A 47 3.62 44.10 -35.03
N SER A 48 2.40 44.63 -35.00
CA SER A 48 1.31 44.14 -34.13
C SER A 48 0.93 42.70 -34.45
N VAL A 49 0.73 42.36 -35.73
CA VAL A 49 0.39 40.99 -36.14
C VAL A 49 1.52 40.02 -35.79
N MET A 50 2.78 40.40 -36.06
CA MET A 50 3.93 39.55 -35.71
C MET A 50 4.05 39.36 -34.19
N TYR A 51 3.82 40.42 -33.41
CA TYR A 51 3.80 40.37 -31.95
C TYR A 51 2.74 39.38 -31.45
N ASP A 52 1.49 39.52 -31.91
CA ASP A 52 0.38 38.66 -31.48
C ASP A 52 0.59 37.19 -31.86
N VAL A 53 1.04 36.91 -33.09
CA VAL A 53 1.33 35.55 -33.55
C VAL A 53 2.45 34.92 -32.72
N THR A 54 3.47 35.71 -32.38
CA THR A 54 4.63 35.21 -31.64
C THR A 54 4.27 34.95 -30.18
N LEU A 55 3.57 35.87 -29.51
CA LEU A 55 3.06 35.62 -28.16
C LEU A 55 2.10 34.43 -28.12
N GLY A 56 1.33 34.23 -29.19
CA GLY A 56 0.39 33.12 -29.34
C GLY A 56 1.00 31.79 -29.79
N SER A 57 2.32 31.71 -30.03
CA SER A 57 2.96 30.46 -30.48
C SER A 57 4.27 30.11 -29.76
N LEU A 58 4.95 31.09 -29.15
CA LEU A 58 6.23 30.90 -28.47
C LEU A 58 6.14 31.25 -26.97
N PRO A 59 6.95 30.60 -26.11
CA PRO A 59 6.93 30.80 -24.66
C PRO A 59 7.69 32.08 -24.22
N ILE A 60 7.42 33.21 -24.86
CA ILE A 60 8.05 34.51 -24.59
C ILE A 60 7.22 35.25 -23.53
N GLY A 61 7.85 36.01 -22.66
CA GLY A 61 7.11 36.79 -21.67
C GLY A 61 7.91 37.89 -20.96
N PRO A 62 7.51 38.28 -19.75
CA PRO A 62 8.10 39.43 -19.06
C PRO A 62 9.62 39.31 -18.94
N GLY A 63 10.33 40.33 -19.43
CA GLY A 63 11.80 40.38 -19.47
C GLY A 63 12.41 40.13 -20.85
N ASP A 64 11.63 39.59 -21.79
CA ASP A 64 12.01 39.46 -23.19
C ASP A 64 11.73 40.76 -23.97
N GLU A 65 12.42 40.93 -25.10
CA GLU A 65 12.31 42.10 -25.97
C GLU A 65 11.82 41.66 -27.36
N MET A 66 10.64 42.17 -27.76
CA MET A 66 10.01 41.93 -29.05
C MET A 66 9.24 43.20 -29.47
N PHE A 67 9.77 43.94 -30.46
CA PHE A 67 9.23 45.25 -30.86
C PHE A 67 8.98 46.19 -29.66
N GLY A 68 9.78 46.07 -28.60
CA GLY A 68 9.55 46.68 -27.29
C GLY A 68 9.61 45.65 -26.15
N ARG A 69 9.32 46.09 -24.91
CA ARG A 69 9.29 45.18 -23.75
C ARG A 69 8.02 44.36 -23.76
N VAL A 70 8.15 43.03 -23.70
CA VAL A 70 7.02 42.13 -23.53
C VAL A 70 6.50 42.25 -22.10
N THR A 71 5.22 42.56 -21.94
CA THR A 71 4.57 42.76 -20.63
C THR A 71 3.86 41.53 -20.12
N GLU A 72 3.48 40.61 -21.01
CA GLU A 72 2.71 39.42 -20.67
C GLU A 72 3.23 38.17 -21.38
N ARG A 73 3.00 37.01 -20.75
CA ARG A 73 3.24 35.68 -21.32
C ARG A 73 1.89 35.05 -21.65
N ARG A 74 1.67 34.58 -22.88
CA ARG A 74 0.43 33.85 -23.25
C ARG A 74 0.61 32.34 -23.33
N ILE A 75 1.83 31.87 -23.57
CA ILE A 75 2.19 30.45 -23.62
C ILE A 75 3.35 30.17 -22.66
N HIS A 76 3.27 29.03 -21.98
CA HIS A 76 4.35 28.50 -21.17
C HIS A 76 4.93 27.24 -21.78
N SER A 77 6.26 27.19 -21.87
CA SER A 77 6.97 25.93 -21.89
C SER A 77 7.10 25.34 -20.48
N VAL A 78 7.34 24.03 -20.37
CA VAL A 78 7.69 23.39 -19.07
C VAL A 78 8.87 24.11 -18.41
N HIS A 79 9.87 24.53 -19.18
CA HIS A 79 11.01 25.30 -18.67
C HIS A 79 10.60 26.64 -18.07
N SER A 80 9.87 27.47 -18.85
CA SER A 80 9.43 28.79 -18.39
C SER A 80 8.51 28.72 -17.17
N ALA A 81 7.59 27.76 -17.16
CA ALA A 81 6.68 27.53 -16.03
C ALA A 81 7.42 27.03 -14.79
N ALA A 82 8.42 26.15 -14.95
CA ALA A 82 9.24 25.69 -13.85
C ALA A 82 9.99 26.84 -13.16
N GLN A 83 10.52 27.78 -13.94
CA GLN A 83 11.19 28.98 -13.41
C GLN A 83 10.21 29.94 -12.74
N GLU A 84 9.11 30.30 -13.42
CA GLU A 84 8.14 31.27 -12.92
C GLU A 84 7.42 30.77 -11.67
N TYR A 85 6.96 29.52 -11.68
CA TYR A 85 6.19 28.95 -10.56
C TYR A 85 7.04 28.24 -9.51
N ARG A 86 8.36 28.17 -9.72
CA ARG A 86 9.36 27.49 -8.86
C ARG A 86 9.03 26.03 -8.61
N ILE A 87 8.64 25.31 -9.66
CA ILE A 87 8.33 23.88 -9.63
C ILE A 87 9.40 23.13 -10.42
N HIS A 88 9.86 21.98 -9.92
CA HIS A 88 10.86 21.20 -10.61
C HIS A 88 10.35 20.70 -11.99
N PRO A 89 11.07 20.90 -13.11
CA PRO A 89 10.62 20.54 -14.47
C PRO A 89 10.13 19.10 -14.62
N LYS A 90 10.87 18.13 -14.04
CA LYS A 90 10.48 16.71 -14.00
C LYS A 90 9.09 16.46 -13.40
N THR A 91 8.69 17.21 -12.36
CA THR A 91 7.38 17.09 -11.72
C THR A 91 6.28 17.61 -12.65
N LEU A 92 6.51 18.79 -13.24
CA LEU A 92 5.58 19.41 -14.17
C LEU A 92 5.34 18.52 -15.41
N ARG A 93 6.40 17.96 -16.00
CA ARG A 93 6.32 17.02 -17.13
C ARG A 93 5.49 15.79 -16.82
N LYS A 94 5.70 15.15 -15.66
CA LYS A 94 4.94 13.94 -15.28
C LYS A 94 3.46 14.25 -15.06
N LEU A 95 3.14 15.41 -14.51
CA LEU A 95 1.76 15.83 -14.31
C LEU A 95 1.06 16.17 -15.61
N LEU A 96 1.75 16.81 -16.55
CA LEU A 96 1.25 17.03 -17.91
C LEU A 96 0.92 15.70 -18.61
N LYS A 97 1.78 14.68 -18.47
CA LYS A 97 1.50 13.31 -18.96
C LYS A 97 0.23 12.74 -18.30
N ASN A 98 0.13 12.81 -16.97
CA ASN A 98 -1.01 12.28 -16.23
C ASN A 98 -2.32 13.00 -16.56
N ALA A 99 -2.27 14.31 -16.81
CA ALA A 99 -3.41 15.13 -17.20
C ALA A 99 -3.82 14.92 -18.67
N LYS A 100 -3.09 14.10 -19.44
CA LYS A 100 -3.23 13.94 -20.90
C LYS A 100 -3.17 15.28 -21.67
N ALA A 101 -2.58 16.30 -21.06
CA ALA A 101 -2.49 17.65 -21.62
C ALA A 101 -1.30 17.81 -22.58
N ILE A 102 -0.41 16.82 -22.66
CA ILE A 102 0.60 16.77 -23.70
C ILE A 102 -0.05 16.26 -24.98
N VAL A 103 -0.39 17.18 -25.88
CA VAL A 103 -0.72 16.85 -27.26
C VAL A 103 0.60 16.70 -28.03
N GLY A 104 1.17 15.49 -28.06
CA GLY A 104 2.40 15.23 -28.81
C GLY A 104 3.26 14.07 -28.28
N SER A 105 4.29 13.75 -29.07
CA SER A 105 5.26 12.67 -28.81
C SER A 105 6.01 12.89 -27.48
N ASP A 106 6.26 11.79 -26.76
CA ASP A 106 6.98 11.73 -25.48
C ASP A 106 8.46 12.20 -25.55
N THR A 107 8.88 12.64 -26.73
CA THR A 107 10.26 12.99 -27.14
C THR A 107 10.57 14.49 -27.09
N LEU A 108 9.59 15.38 -26.85
CA LEU A 108 9.83 16.82 -26.81
C LEU A 108 10.62 17.24 -25.55
N THR A 109 11.55 18.21 -25.71
CA THR A 109 12.33 18.81 -24.60
C THR A 109 11.46 19.75 -23.75
N ASP A 110 11.92 20.12 -22.54
CA ASP A 110 11.12 20.97 -21.61
C ASP A 110 10.82 22.36 -22.20
N GLU A 111 11.64 22.83 -23.13
CA GLU A 111 11.43 24.10 -23.86
C GLU A 111 10.36 23.98 -24.94
N ARG A 112 10.12 22.77 -25.47
CA ARG A 112 9.23 22.49 -26.61
C ARG A 112 7.86 21.97 -26.19
N THR A 113 7.68 21.60 -24.92
CA THR A 113 6.36 21.24 -24.39
C THR A 113 5.62 22.51 -23.98
N LEU A 114 4.76 23.00 -24.89
CA LEU A 114 4.05 24.28 -24.76
C LEU A 114 2.59 24.08 -24.36
N LEU A 115 2.11 24.89 -23.42
CA LEU A 115 0.69 25.00 -23.07
C LEU A 115 0.28 26.47 -22.95
N PRO A 116 -1.00 26.81 -23.24
CA PRO A 116 -1.55 28.12 -22.91
C PRO A 116 -1.37 28.45 -21.42
N LYS A 117 -1.17 29.74 -21.12
CA LYS A 117 -0.90 30.21 -19.75
C LYS A 117 -1.99 29.78 -18.77
N ASP A 118 -3.26 29.92 -19.13
CA ASP A 118 -4.36 29.60 -18.22
C ASP A 118 -4.43 28.10 -17.90
N GLU A 119 -4.14 27.23 -18.88
CA GLU A 119 -4.05 25.78 -18.66
C GLU A 119 -2.85 25.42 -17.78
N MET A 120 -1.70 26.07 -18.00
CA MET A 120 -0.51 25.88 -17.17
C MET A 120 -0.76 26.34 -15.72
N LEU A 121 -1.39 27.49 -15.53
CA LEU A 121 -1.77 28.00 -14.21
C LEU A 121 -2.73 27.06 -13.51
N ALA A 122 -3.78 26.59 -14.19
CA ALA A 122 -4.72 25.63 -13.62
C ALA A 122 -4.03 24.32 -13.19
N LEU A 123 -3.02 23.88 -13.94
CA LEU A 123 -2.19 22.73 -13.56
C LEU A 123 -1.33 23.03 -12.32
N VAL A 124 -0.72 24.20 -12.25
CA VAL A 124 0.13 24.65 -11.14
C VAL A 124 -0.66 24.84 -9.86
N ASP A 125 -1.86 25.43 -9.93
CA ASP A 125 -2.74 25.60 -8.77
C ASP A 125 -3.23 24.25 -8.25
N ARG A 126 -3.49 23.30 -9.15
CA ARG A 126 -3.74 21.91 -8.77
C ARG A 126 -2.54 21.29 -8.05
N ILE A 127 -1.30 21.70 -8.33
CA ILE A 127 -0.13 21.22 -7.58
C ILE A 127 -0.08 21.84 -6.20
N ARG A 128 -0.20 23.17 -6.12
CA ARG A 128 -0.07 23.92 -4.86
C ARG A 128 -1.16 23.57 -3.85
N GLY A 129 -2.37 23.30 -4.31
CA GLY A 129 -3.49 22.90 -3.45
C GLY A 129 -3.50 21.44 -3.03
N ASN A 130 -2.61 20.60 -3.57
CA ASN A 130 -2.62 19.16 -3.32
C ASN A 130 -1.39 18.68 -2.56
N LEU A 131 -1.57 17.60 -1.81
CA LEU A 131 -0.53 16.96 -1.00
C LEU A 131 0.13 15.82 -1.77
N SER A 132 1.42 15.63 -1.52
CA SER A 132 2.13 14.40 -1.92
C SER A 132 1.57 13.20 -1.14
N ALA A 133 1.83 11.97 -1.61
CA ALA A 133 1.41 10.76 -0.88
C ALA A 133 1.95 10.70 0.57
N GLU A 134 3.12 11.28 0.81
CA GLU A 134 3.72 11.34 2.14
C GLU A 134 2.96 12.30 3.06
N HIS A 135 2.77 13.54 2.62
CA HIS A 135 2.01 14.53 3.40
C HIS A 135 0.54 14.14 3.52
N ALA A 136 -0.04 13.47 2.52
CA ALA A 136 -1.40 12.95 2.59
C ALA A 136 -1.54 11.85 3.66
N ALA A 137 -0.55 10.95 3.78
CA ALA A 137 -0.52 9.93 4.83
C ALA A 137 -0.42 10.55 6.23
N GLU A 138 0.43 11.56 6.38
CA GLU A 138 0.59 12.34 7.61
C GLU A 138 -0.70 13.09 7.97
N HIS A 139 -1.32 13.75 7.00
CA HIS A 139 -2.56 14.52 7.14
C HIS A 139 -3.70 13.69 7.73
N ILE A 140 -3.90 12.45 7.24
CA ILE A 140 -4.93 11.55 7.77
C ILE A 140 -4.45 10.68 8.95
N GLY A 141 -3.18 10.80 9.33
CA GLY A 141 -2.60 10.10 10.49
C GLY A 141 -2.33 8.60 10.29
N VAL A 142 -1.93 8.16 9.10
CA VAL A 142 -1.58 6.75 8.83
C VAL A 142 -0.11 6.56 8.42
N SER A 143 0.39 5.34 8.53
CA SER A 143 1.72 4.99 8.01
C SER A 143 1.73 4.99 6.48
N ARG A 144 2.89 5.24 5.85
CA ARG A 144 3.03 5.21 4.38
C ARG A 144 2.59 3.86 3.77
N PRO A 145 2.92 2.68 4.34
CA PRO A 145 2.38 1.40 3.85
C PRO A 145 0.85 1.32 3.93
N SER A 146 0.23 1.75 5.03
CA SER A 146 -1.23 1.78 5.18
C SER A 146 -1.88 2.72 4.17
N PHE A 147 -1.28 3.88 3.91
CA PHE A 147 -1.76 4.81 2.89
C PHE A 147 -1.74 4.19 1.49
N LYS A 148 -0.67 3.48 1.13
CA LYS A 148 -0.61 2.74 -0.15
C LYS A 148 -1.72 1.71 -0.27
N VAL A 149 -2.06 1.03 0.82
CA VAL A 149 -3.19 0.09 0.85
C VAL A 149 -4.52 0.81 0.61
N LEU A 150 -4.75 1.96 1.25
CA LEU A 150 -5.96 2.78 1.02
C LEU A 150 -6.12 3.18 -0.45
N VAL A 151 -5.03 3.59 -1.10
CA VAL A 151 -5.05 4.00 -2.50
C VAL A 151 -5.26 2.80 -3.43
N ARG A 152 -4.52 1.71 -3.20
CA ARG A 152 -4.62 0.47 -3.99
C ARG A 152 -6.02 -0.14 -3.93
N ASP A 153 -6.62 -0.15 -2.75
CA ASP A 153 -7.94 -0.73 -2.51
C ASP A 153 -9.08 0.25 -2.90
N GLY A 154 -8.73 1.44 -3.40
CA GLY A 154 -9.67 2.40 -3.98
C GLY A 154 -10.41 3.27 -2.95
N HIS A 155 -10.03 3.24 -1.68
CA HIS A 155 -10.62 4.07 -0.63
C HIS A 155 -10.22 5.54 -0.74
N ILE A 156 -9.02 5.83 -1.27
CA ILE A 156 -8.53 7.17 -1.56
C ILE A 156 -8.10 7.22 -3.02
N GLN A 157 -8.54 8.23 -3.74
CA GLN A 157 -8.12 8.49 -5.12
C GLN A 157 -7.16 9.66 -5.17
N ASN A 158 -6.22 9.62 -6.11
CA ASN A 158 -5.43 10.80 -6.42
C ASN A 158 -6.28 11.82 -7.22
N SER A 159 -5.81 13.06 -7.28
CA SER A 159 -6.46 14.18 -7.99
C SER A 159 -6.67 13.95 -9.50
N ALA A 160 -6.01 12.94 -10.08
CA ALA A 160 -6.20 12.51 -11.46
C ALA A 160 -7.22 11.36 -11.59
N GLY A 161 -7.89 10.97 -10.50
CA GLY A 161 -8.87 9.87 -10.47
C GLY A 161 -8.25 8.47 -10.58
N SER A 162 -6.94 8.33 -10.43
CA SER A 162 -6.23 7.05 -10.55
C SER A 162 -6.02 6.38 -9.19
N HIS A 163 -6.12 5.05 -9.20
CA HIS A 163 -5.91 4.16 -8.05
C HIS A 163 -4.45 3.70 -7.89
N GLN A 164 -3.52 4.27 -8.67
CA GLN A 164 -2.10 4.00 -8.53
C GLN A 164 -1.44 5.09 -7.67
N ALA A 165 -0.78 4.64 -6.59
CA ALA A 165 0.13 5.47 -5.80
C ALA A 165 1.44 5.69 -6.57
N ALA A 166 1.35 6.35 -7.74
CA ALA A 166 2.51 6.77 -8.50
C ALA A 166 3.37 7.73 -7.66
N MET A 167 4.68 7.77 -7.94
CA MET A 167 5.67 8.56 -7.19
C MET A 167 5.34 10.08 -7.10
N TYR A 168 4.44 10.58 -7.95
CA TYR A 168 4.00 11.98 -8.00
C TYR A 168 2.47 12.11 -7.94
N ALA A 169 1.78 11.10 -7.39
CA ALA A 169 0.36 11.19 -7.14
C ALA A 169 0.10 12.30 -6.12
N LEU A 170 -0.79 13.22 -6.49
CA LEU A 170 -1.22 14.35 -5.70
C LEU A 170 -2.63 14.11 -5.18
N TYR A 171 -2.90 14.45 -3.93
CA TYR A 171 -4.16 14.19 -3.24
C TYR A 171 -4.75 15.51 -2.75
N ARG A 172 -6.06 15.69 -2.93
CA ARG A 172 -6.76 16.88 -2.45
C ARG A 172 -6.99 16.76 -0.94
N PRO A 173 -6.61 17.76 -0.11
CA PRO A 173 -6.92 17.76 1.31
C PRO A 173 -8.41 17.54 1.60
N SER A 174 -9.30 18.17 0.83
CA SER A 174 -10.75 18.01 0.95
C SER A 174 -11.22 16.55 0.83
N ASP A 175 -10.63 15.78 -0.10
CA ASP A 175 -11.01 14.39 -0.33
C ASP A 175 -10.49 13.50 0.81
N LEU A 176 -9.31 13.84 1.36
CA LEU A 176 -8.75 13.18 2.53
C LEU A 176 -9.59 13.44 3.79
N ASP A 177 -10.01 14.69 3.99
CA ASP A 177 -10.88 15.08 5.11
C ASP A 177 -12.25 14.41 5.01
N ALA A 178 -12.83 14.33 3.81
CA ALA A 178 -14.06 13.60 3.55
C ALA A 178 -13.91 12.10 3.86
N PHE A 179 -12.77 11.50 3.51
CA PHE A 179 -12.47 10.12 3.88
C PHE A 179 -12.38 9.92 5.40
N VAL A 180 -11.70 10.82 6.12
CA VAL A 180 -11.63 10.78 7.59
C VAL A 180 -13.03 10.93 8.19
N ALA A 181 -13.84 11.87 7.70
CA ALA A 181 -15.21 12.08 8.16
C ALA A 181 -16.08 10.83 7.95
N LYS A 182 -15.94 10.16 6.80
CA LYS A 182 -16.61 8.87 6.52
C LYS A 182 -16.19 7.78 7.50
N VAL A 183 -14.89 7.69 7.82
CA VAL A 183 -14.39 6.73 8.80
C VAL A 183 -14.95 7.03 10.20
N VAL A 184 -14.98 8.31 10.59
CA VAL A 184 -15.54 8.79 11.86
C VAL A 184 -17.04 8.50 11.97
N SER A 185 -17.80 8.58 10.88
CA SER A 185 -19.24 8.30 10.91
C SER A 185 -19.59 6.85 11.20
N HIS A 186 -18.62 5.93 11.16
CA HIS A 186 -18.80 4.53 11.57
C HIS A 186 -18.58 4.30 13.07
N ALA A 187 -18.34 5.35 13.87
CA ALA A 187 -18.29 5.23 15.32
C ALA A 187 -19.67 4.85 15.89
N THR A 188 -19.70 3.84 16.76
CA THR A 188 -20.91 3.25 17.33
C THR A 188 -21.10 3.59 18.80
N CYS A 189 -20.04 3.96 19.52
CA CYS A 189 -20.11 4.26 20.94
C CYS A 189 -19.25 5.48 21.33
N ALA A 190 -19.56 6.05 22.49
CA ALA A 190 -18.73 7.08 23.10
C ALA A 190 -17.36 6.52 23.47
N PHE A 191 -16.36 7.39 23.52
CA PHE A 191 -15.03 7.00 23.98
C PHE A 191 -15.02 6.77 25.49
N ASP A 192 -14.52 5.61 25.88
CA ASP A 192 -14.26 5.22 27.27
C ASP A 192 -12.78 4.81 27.39
N GLN A 193 -12.07 5.41 28.34
CA GLN A 193 -10.66 5.18 28.57
C GLN A 193 -10.40 3.78 29.20
N ASP A 194 -11.35 3.26 29.97
CA ASP A 194 -11.21 2.00 30.70
C ASP A 194 -11.66 0.78 29.87
N ALA A 195 -12.36 1.02 28.76
CA ALA A 195 -12.83 -0.02 27.85
C ALA A 195 -11.72 -0.76 27.08
N GLY A 196 -10.44 -0.38 27.26
CA GLY A 196 -9.30 -1.07 26.65
C GLY A 196 -9.23 -0.97 25.12
N LEU A 197 -9.89 0.03 24.55
CA LEU A 197 -9.93 0.26 23.10
C LEU A 197 -8.56 0.69 22.57
N THR A 198 -8.22 0.27 21.37
CA THR A 198 -6.91 0.50 20.75
C THR A 198 -7.01 1.12 19.36
N SER A 199 -5.98 1.85 18.94
CA SER A 199 -5.94 2.45 17.59
C SER A 199 -5.82 1.39 16.49
N PHE A 200 -5.97 1.77 15.21
CA PHE A 200 -5.76 0.87 14.06
C PHE A 200 -4.48 0.02 14.19
N SER A 201 -3.32 0.66 14.37
CA SER A 201 -2.02 -0.02 14.37
C SER A 201 -1.88 -1.02 15.52
N GLU A 202 -2.42 -0.70 16.69
CA GLU A 202 -2.33 -1.57 17.87
C GLU A 202 -3.36 -2.71 17.80
N THR A 203 -4.57 -2.42 17.31
CA THR A 203 -5.62 -3.42 17.08
C THR A 203 -5.17 -4.48 16.10
N ILE A 204 -4.53 -4.07 14.99
CA ILE A 204 -3.97 -4.98 13.99
C ILE A 204 -2.97 -5.95 14.60
N LYS A 205 -2.11 -5.47 15.50
CA LYS A 205 -1.12 -6.32 16.19
C LYS A 205 -1.80 -7.26 17.18
N ARG A 206 -2.73 -6.77 18.00
CA ARG A 206 -3.40 -7.57 19.04
C ARG A 206 -4.36 -8.61 18.48
N ALA A 207 -5.12 -8.24 17.45
CA ALA A 207 -6.04 -9.14 16.74
C ALA A 207 -5.34 -10.00 15.67
N ASN A 208 -4.04 -9.76 15.44
CA ASN A 208 -3.23 -10.38 14.40
C ASN A 208 -3.95 -10.41 13.03
N CYS A 209 -4.51 -9.28 12.59
CA CYS A 209 -5.24 -9.16 11.33
C CYS A 209 -4.53 -8.22 10.35
N LYS A 210 -5.05 -8.08 9.13
CA LYS A 210 -4.52 -7.12 8.14
C LYS A 210 -5.26 -5.79 8.24
N PHE A 211 -4.58 -4.69 7.88
CA PHE A 211 -5.19 -3.36 7.81
C PHE A 211 -6.42 -3.32 6.89
N ALA A 212 -6.36 -3.99 5.74
CA ALA A 212 -7.50 -4.10 4.82
C ALA A 212 -8.68 -4.89 5.40
N GLU A 213 -8.42 -5.93 6.22
CA GLU A 213 -9.49 -6.69 6.89
C GLU A 213 -10.21 -5.80 7.91
N LEU A 214 -9.46 -5.07 8.74
CA LEU A 214 -10.03 -4.15 9.73
C LEU A 214 -10.84 -3.02 9.07
N LEU A 215 -10.35 -2.45 7.98
CA LEU A 215 -11.12 -1.48 7.19
C LEU A 215 -12.39 -2.08 6.60
N GLY A 216 -12.32 -3.32 6.09
CA GLY A 216 -13.49 -4.03 5.59
C GLY A 216 -14.55 -4.27 6.67
N LEU A 217 -14.13 -4.58 7.89
CA LEU A 217 -15.05 -4.72 9.03
C LEU A 217 -15.70 -3.39 9.41
N LEU A 218 -14.92 -2.31 9.42
CA LEU A 218 -15.42 -0.97 9.73
C LEU A 218 -16.45 -0.51 8.68
N PHE A 219 -16.08 -0.53 7.39
CA PHE A 219 -16.97 -0.08 6.32
C PHE A 219 -18.17 -1.02 6.11
N GLY A 220 -18.01 -2.30 6.44
CA GLY A 220 -19.11 -3.27 6.46
C GLY A 220 -20.03 -3.14 7.67
N ALA A 221 -19.79 -2.18 8.58
CA ALA A 221 -20.53 -1.98 9.82
C ALA A 221 -20.68 -3.27 10.65
N LYS A 222 -19.64 -4.11 10.67
CA LYS A 222 -19.63 -5.40 11.39
C LYS A 222 -19.09 -5.30 12.81
N LEU A 223 -18.69 -4.10 13.22
CA LEU A 223 -18.12 -3.85 14.54
C LEU A 223 -19.15 -3.13 15.41
N GLU A 224 -19.42 -3.69 16.58
CA GLU A 224 -20.26 -3.16 17.64
C GLU A 224 -19.53 -2.06 18.43
N THR A 225 -18.20 -2.19 18.62
CA THR A 225 -17.41 -1.28 19.47
C THR A 225 -16.38 -0.48 18.66
N VAL A 226 -16.81 0.67 18.15
CA VAL A 226 -15.95 1.66 17.49
C VAL A 226 -16.19 3.01 18.14
N SER A 227 -15.12 3.66 18.63
CA SER A 227 -15.20 5.00 19.22
C SER A 227 -14.16 5.95 18.64
N VAL A 228 -14.34 7.23 18.91
CA VAL A 228 -13.41 8.29 18.49
C VAL A 228 -12.81 8.93 19.73
N HIS A 229 -11.49 8.80 19.87
CA HIS A 229 -10.73 9.38 20.96
C HIS A 229 -10.67 10.91 20.83
N PRO A 230 -11.14 11.69 21.83
CA PRO A 230 -11.27 13.15 21.70
C PRO A 230 -9.92 13.89 21.61
N GLY A 231 -8.87 13.35 22.25
CA GLY A 231 -7.51 13.93 22.22
C GLY A 231 -6.65 13.55 21.01
N ARG A 232 -7.21 12.95 19.95
CA ARG A 232 -6.48 12.50 18.76
C ARG A 232 -7.21 12.92 17.49
N SER A 233 -6.50 13.00 16.36
CA SER A 233 -7.05 13.39 15.07
C SER A 233 -6.81 12.33 13.99
N GLY A 234 -7.54 12.46 12.87
CA GLY A 234 -7.46 11.55 11.73
C GLY A 234 -7.82 10.11 12.09
N LEU A 235 -7.22 9.15 11.40
CA LEU A 235 -7.45 7.73 11.66
C LEU A 235 -6.85 7.27 13.00
N ARG A 236 -5.92 8.04 13.60
CA ARG A 236 -5.34 7.73 14.92
C ARG A 236 -6.34 7.90 16.06
N ALA A 237 -7.40 8.66 15.81
CA ALA A 237 -8.49 8.89 16.75
C ALA A 237 -9.46 7.72 16.81
N ILE A 238 -9.53 6.88 15.77
CA ILE A 238 -10.47 5.76 15.75
C ILE A 238 -9.93 4.62 16.61
N MET A 239 -10.78 4.17 17.54
CA MET A 239 -10.47 3.16 18.53
C MET A 239 -11.38 1.96 18.35
N PHE A 240 -10.82 0.77 18.51
CA PHE A 240 -11.47 -0.52 18.29
C PHE A 240 -11.28 -1.44 19.48
N ASN A 241 -12.22 -2.36 19.68
CA ASN A 241 -12.05 -3.47 20.60
C ASN A 241 -11.22 -4.59 19.93
N PRO A 242 -9.98 -4.87 20.38
CA PRO A 242 -9.12 -5.87 19.74
C PRO A 242 -9.67 -7.30 19.86
N THR A 243 -10.37 -7.63 20.94
CA THR A 243 -10.98 -8.96 21.14
C THR A 243 -12.12 -9.18 20.15
N GLU A 244 -12.93 -8.15 19.92
CA GLU A 244 -14.01 -8.19 18.95
C GLU A 244 -13.49 -8.37 17.52
N VAL A 245 -12.49 -7.56 17.13
CA VAL A 245 -11.83 -7.66 15.83
C VAL A 245 -11.19 -9.05 15.64
N ALA A 246 -10.57 -9.62 16.69
CA ALA A 246 -10.00 -10.96 16.62
C ALA A 246 -11.08 -12.03 16.33
N ARG A 247 -12.29 -11.90 16.90
CA ARG A 247 -13.40 -12.83 16.61
C ARG A 247 -13.86 -12.72 15.16
N HIS A 248 -14.04 -11.50 14.64
CA HIS A 248 -14.49 -11.30 13.24
C HIS A 248 -13.44 -11.64 12.20
N THR A 249 -12.16 -11.57 12.56
CA THR A 249 -11.06 -11.91 11.66
C THR A 249 -10.54 -13.33 11.88
N ALA A 250 -11.11 -14.11 12.80
CA ALA A 250 -10.69 -15.49 12.98
C ALA A 250 -10.86 -16.29 11.68
N LEU A 251 -9.85 -17.07 11.30
CA LEU A 251 -9.98 -17.97 10.16
C LEU A 251 -10.98 -19.09 10.51
N PRO A 252 -11.60 -19.73 9.51
CA PRO A 252 -12.44 -20.90 9.76
C PRO A 252 -11.66 -21.94 10.58
N SER A 253 -12.28 -22.43 11.66
CA SER A 253 -11.72 -23.57 12.40
C SER A 253 -11.76 -24.76 11.46
N GLN A 254 -10.59 -25.28 11.09
CA GLN A 254 -10.49 -26.54 10.37
C GLN A 254 -10.68 -27.68 11.36
N ASP A 255 -11.25 -28.80 10.88
CA ASP A 255 -11.35 -30.02 11.67
C ASP A 255 -9.94 -30.50 12.00
N GLY A 256 -9.62 -30.53 13.30
CA GLY A 256 -8.30 -30.91 13.77
C GLY A 256 -8.06 -30.50 15.22
N MET A 257 -7.37 -31.36 15.96
CA MET A 257 -6.90 -31.07 17.31
C MET A 257 -5.46 -30.59 17.25
N ASN A 258 -5.14 -29.51 17.97
CA ASN A 258 -3.74 -29.16 18.19
C ASN A 258 -3.06 -30.25 19.05
N ILE A 259 -1.72 -30.26 19.07
CA ILE A 259 -0.93 -31.24 19.85
C ILE A 259 -1.33 -31.26 21.33
N VAL A 260 -1.64 -30.13 21.95
CA VAL A 260 -1.95 -30.08 23.38
C VAL A 260 -3.27 -30.80 23.68
N ASP A 261 -4.29 -30.55 22.86
CA ASP A 261 -5.61 -31.16 23.05
C ASP A 261 -5.61 -32.63 22.64
N ALA A 262 -4.94 -33.00 21.55
CA ALA A 262 -4.75 -34.41 21.18
C ALA A 262 -3.98 -35.20 22.26
N ALA A 263 -2.95 -34.60 22.87
CA ALA A 263 -2.18 -35.23 23.95
C ALA A 263 -3.04 -35.49 25.20
N LYS A 264 -3.96 -34.57 25.53
CA LYS A 264 -4.95 -34.78 26.61
C LYS A 264 -5.89 -35.95 26.30
N VAL A 265 -6.40 -36.04 25.07
CA VAL A 265 -7.28 -37.14 24.64
C VAL A 265 -6.58 -38.49 24.76
N LEU A 266 -5.30 -38.56 24.39
CA LEU A 266 -4.47 -39.77 24.51
C LEU A 266 -3.96 -40.02 25.94
N ASN A 267 -4.17 -39.07 26.85
CA ASN A 267 -3.63 -39.06 28.21
C ASN A 267 -2.11 -39.28 28.24
N ILE A 268 -1.38 -38.53 27.40
CA ILE A 268 0.09 -38.53 27.33
C ILE A 268 0.64 -37.10 27.40
N PRO A 269 1.88 -36.90 27.85
CA PRO A 269 2.56 -35.62 27.74
C PRO A 269 2.69 -35.14 26.29
N SER A 270 2.48 -33.85 26.04
CA SER A 270 2.57 -33.27 24.68
C SER A 270 3.95 -33.42 24.02
N GLN A 271 5.01 -33.61 24.81
CA GLN A 271 6.35 -33.93 24.28
C GLN A 271 6.38 -35.31 23.63
N ILE A 272 5.73 -36.32 24.23
CA ILE A 272 5.68 -37.68 23.68
C ILE A 272 4.85 -37.68 22.39
N LEU A 273 3.75 -36.94 22.34
CA LEU A 273 2.98 -36.80 21.10
C LEU A 273 3.79 -36.12 19.99
N ARG A 274 4.61 -35.11 20.31
CA ARG A 274 5.55 -34.52 19.34
C ARG A 274 6.54 -35.55 18.81
N ASN A 275 7.12 -36.34 19.70
CA ASN A 275 8.06 -37.39 19.29
C ASN A 275 7.37 -38.46 18.43
N LEU A 276 6.13 -38.86 18.73
CA LEU A 276 5.33 -39.79 17.92
C LEU A 276 5.09 -39.25 16.49
N ILE A 277 4.87 -37.94 16.37
CA ILE A 277 4.74 -37.27 15.07
C ILE A 277 6.10 -37.25 14.34
N ASP A 278 7.16 -36.84 15.03
CA ASP A 278 8.50 -36.70 14.44
C ASP A 278 9.08 -38.06 14.00
N THR A 279 8.68 -39.15 14.65
CA THR A 279 9.07 -40.54 14.31
C THR A 279 8.11 -41.21 13.33
N GLY A 280 7.04 -40.54 12.90
CA GLY A 280 6.10 -41.02 11.87
C GLY A 280 5.02 -42.00 12.33
N TRP A 281 4.87 -42.23 13.64
CA TRP A 281 3.79 -43.09 14.17
C TRP A 281 2.42 -42.42 14.13
N VAL A 282 2.38 -41.10 14.13
CA VAL A 282 1.16 -40.31 14.08
C VAL A 282 1.30 -39.24 13.01
N VAL A 283 0.40 -39.26 12.03
CA VAL A 283 0.40 -38.24 10.97
C VAL A 283 -0.17 -36.94 11.54
N ALA A 284 0.52 -35.83 11.29
CA ALA A 284 0.05 -34.49 11.60
C ALA A 284 0.24 -33.58 10.40
N GLU A 285 -0.69 -32.65 10.22
CA GLU A 285 -0.70 -31.69 9.12
C GLU A 285 -0.36 -30.29 9.63
N TRP A 286 0.31 -29.50 8.79
CA TRP A 286 0.56 -28.10 9.10
C TRP A 286 -0.66 -27.25 8.74
N GLN A 287 -1.34 -26.74 9.76
CA GLN A 287 -2.50 -25.86 9.61
C GLN A 287 -2.22 -24.49 10.24
N LEU A 288 -2.95 -23.47 9.80
CA LEU A 288 -2.88 -22.13 10.40
C LEU A 288 -3.78 -22.10 11.64
N ASN A 289 -3.26 -21.64 12.77
CA ASN A 289 -4.09 -21.43 13.96
C ASN A 289 -5.19 -20.38 13.64
N PRO A 290 -6.47 -20.68 13.85
CA PRO A 290 -7.58 -19.79 13.49
C PRO A 290 -7.50 -18.37 14.07
N VAL A 291 -6.99 -18.26 15.31
CA VAL A 291 -6.92 -17.02 16.08
C VAL A 291 -5.53 -16.40 15.98
N LYS A 292 -4.50 -17.20 16.25
CA LYS A 292 -3.11 -16.71 16.29
C LYS A 292 -2.49 -16.60 14.89
N ARG A 293 -3.12 -17.13 13.84
CA ARG A 293 -2.62 -17.21 12.46
C ARG A 293 -1.17 -17.71 12.32
N CYS A 294 -0.67 -18.45 13.29
CA CYS A 294 0.64 -19.10 13.25
C CYS A 294 0.50 -20.53 12.74
N ARG A 295 1.45 -21.00 11.92
CA ARG A 295 1.47 -22.41 11.48
C ARG A 295 1.76 -23.30 12.68
N GLN A 296 0.87 -24.27 12.91
CA GLN A 296 0.99 -25.27 13.96
C GLN A 296 0.63 -26.64 13.40
N ARG A 297 1.12 -27.71 14.05
CA ARG A 297 0.74 -29.08 13.67
C ARG A 297 -0.61 -29.43 14.28
N TYR A 298 -1.51 -29.92 13.46
CA TYR A 298 -2.84 -30.38 13.81
C TYR A 298 -2.98 -31.86 13.47
N LEU A 299 -3.77 -32.57 14.27
CA LEU A 299 -4.08 -33.98 14.09
C LEU A 299 -5.56 -34.11 13.81
N GLN A 300 -5.92 -34.91 12.79
CA GLN A 300 -7.32 -35.25 12.57
C GLN A 300 -7.85 -36.07 13.74
N PRO A 301 -9.09 -35.83 14.22
CA PRO A 301 -9.69 -36.62 15.28
C PRO A 301 -9.67 -38.13 15.00
N SER A 302 -9.86 -38.52 13.73
CA SER A 302 -9.79 -39.91 13.28
C SER A 302 -8.43 -40.56 13.54
N VAL A 303 -7.33 -39.84 13.29
CA VAL A 303 -5.96 -40.32 13.52
C VAL A 303 -5.70 -40.50 15.02
N VAL A 304 -6.22 -39.59 15.85
CA VAL A 304 -6.09 -39.69 17.32
C VAL A 304 -6.86 -40.90 17.85
N GLU A 305 -8.08 -41.12 17.38
CA GLU A 305 -8.88 -42.28 17.79
C GLU A 305 -8.33 -43.61 17.26
N GLU A 306 -7.80 -43.64 16.04
CA GLU A 306 -7.08 -44.81 15.49
C GLU A 306 -5.88 -45.17 16.35
N PHE A 307 -5.02 -44.20 16.67
CA PHE A 307 -3.86 -44.45 17.52
C PHE A 307 -4.26 -44.93 18.92
N LYS A 308 -5.34 -44.38 19.50
CA LYS A 308 -5.87 -44.77 20.81
C LYS A 308 -6.48 -46.19 20.82
N ARG A 309 -7.10 -46.58 19.71
CA ARG A 309 -7.67 -47.91 19.47
C ARG A 309 -6.56 -48.95 19.32
N ASP A 310 -5.49 -48.61 18.61
CA ASP A 310 -4.48 -49.59 18.23
C ASP A 310 -3.34 -49.66 19.24
N TYR A 311 -3.05 -48.56 19.94
CA TYR A 311 -1.94 -48.46 20.89
C TYR A 311 -2.37 -48.01 22.28
N VAL A 312 -1.67 -48.52 23.29
CA VAL A 312 -1.82 -48.10 24.69
C VAL A 312 -0.44 -47.91 25.31
N SER A 313 -0.25 -46.77 26.00
CA SER A 313 0.99 -46.51 26.73
C SER A 313 1.08 -47.43 27.95
N LEU A 314 2.29 -47.81 28.36
CA LEU A 314 2.50 -48.64 29.55
C LEU A 314 1.89 -47.99 30.81
N PHE A 315 1.91 -46.66 30.88
CA PHE A 315 1.28 -45.90 31.95
C PHE A 315 -0.25 -46.03 31.93
N ASN A 316 -0.88 -45.85 30.76
CA ASN A 316 -2.33 -46.01 30.63
C ASN A 316 -2.76 -47.45 30.89
N LEU A 317 -1.98 -48.43 30.41
CA LEU A 317 -2.22 -49.85 30.67
C LEU A 317 -2.15 -50.17 32.17
N ALA A 318 -1.14 -49.65 32.87
CA ALA A 318 -1.02 -49.81 34.32
C ALA A 318 -2.20 -49.18 35.08
N LYS A 319 -2.69 -48.03 34.61
CA LYS A 319 -3.88 -47.36 35.14
C LYS A 319 -5.16 -48.17 34.89
N GLU A 320 -5.36 -48.71 33.68
CA GLU A 320 -6.49 -49.58 33.32
C GLU A 320 -6.53 -50.83 34.22
N PHE A 321 -5.39 -51.48 34.44
CA PHE A 321 -5.28 -52.67 35.31
C PHE A 321 -5.16 -52.37 36.81
N ARG A 322 -5.14 -51.09 37.22
CA ARG A 322 -4.90 -50.63 38.61
C ARG A 322 -3.67 -51.27 39.25
N LYS A 323 -2.59 -51.43 38.48
CA LYS A 323 -1.34 -52.07 38.90
C LYS A 323 -0.16 -51.11 38.76
N ASN A 324 0.93 -51.42 39.46
CA ASN A 324 2.17 -50.68 39.29
C ASN A 324 2.77 -50.92 37.89
N VAL A 325 3.28 -49.84 37.28
CA VAL A 325 3.91 -49.83 35.94
C VAL A 325 5.01 -50.90 35.81
N GLY A 326 5.88 -51.04 36.81
CA GLY A 326 6.96 -52.03 36.82
C GLY A 326 6.45 -53.47 36.91
N LEU A 327 5.33 -53.69 37.63
CA LEU A 327 4.71 -55.00 37.76
C LEU A 327 4.09 -55.45 36.44
N ILE A 328 3.39 -54.56 35.74
CA ILE A 328 2.87 -54.85 34.39
C ILE A 328 4.03 -55.21 33.46
N ARG A 329 5.11 -54.41 33.41
CA ARG A 329 6.27 -54.70 32.55
C ARG A 329 6.90 -56.07 32.86
N ARG A 330 6.99 -56.45 34.13
CA ARG A 330 7.52 -57.77 34.56
C ARG A 330 6.59 -58.92 34.17
N HIS A 331 5.28 -58.70 34.14
CA HIS A 331 4.29 -59.69 33.70
C HIS A 331 4.26 -59.86 32.17
N LEU A 332 4.49 -58.80 31.39
CA LEU A 332 4.42 -58.87 29.92
C LEU A 332 5.62 -59.58 29.28
N ARG A 333 6.82 -59.44 29.87
CA ARG A 333 8.05 -60.01 29.29
C ARG A 333 8.04 -61.55 29.19
N PRO A 334 7.63 -62.32 30.22
CA PRO A 334 7.52 -63.79 30.12
C PRO A 334 6.48 -64.28 29.11
N LEU A 335 5.47 -63.45 28.81
CA LEU A 335 4.43 -63.75 27.83
C LEU A 335 4.87 -63.48 26.37
N GLY A 336 6.12 -63.07 26.16
CA GLY A 336 6.63 -62.70 24.83
C GLY A 336 6.01 -61.41 24.27
N ILE A 337 5.37 -60.60 25.11
CA ILE A 337 4.74 -59.34 24.69
C ILE A 337 5.78 -58.23 24.77
N PHE A 338 6.23 -57.76 23.61
CA PHE A 338 7.20 -56.68 23.47
C PHE A 338 6.52 -55.38 23.04
N PRO A 339 7.09 -54.22 23.42
CA PRO A 339 6.54 -52.93 23.04
C PRO A 339 6.67 -52.68 21.54
N SER A 340 5.60 -52.17 20.93
CA SER A 340 5.59 -51.76 19.53
C SER A 340 6.30 -50.43 19.30
N ILE A 341 6.27 -49.55 20.30
CA ILE A 341 7.00 -48.27 20.30
C ILE A 341 7.81 -48.19 21.59
N SER A 342 9.12 -48.00 21.44
CA SER A 342 10.06 -48.03 22.55
C SER A 342 10.23 -46.65 23.21
N ALA A 343 10.63 -46.65 24.48
CA ALA A 343 10.86 -45.41 25.23
C ALA A 343 12.06 -44.63 24.69
N GLU A 344 13.04 -45.33 24.10
CA GLU A 344 14.21 -44.71 23.47
C GLU A 344 13.81 -43.90 22.22
N ALA A 345 12.78 -44.36 21.49
CA ALA A 345 12.31 -43.68 20.28
C ALA A 345 11.46 -42.45 20.58
N VAL A 346 10.51 -42.54 21.54
CA VAL A 346 9.49 -41.48 21.73
C VAL A 346 9.38 -40.94 23.15
N GLY A 347 10.18 -41.44 24.09
CA GLY A 347 10.15 -41.05 25.51
C GLY A 347 9.07 -41.77 26.33
N ALA A 348 8.33 -42.71 25.73
CA ALA A 348 7.39 -43.58 26.42
C ALA A 348 7.25 -44.93 25.70
N THR A 349 6.84 -45.95 26.45
CA THR A 349 6.61 -47.30 25.92
C THR A 349 5.14 -47.47 25.54
N PHE A 350 4.88 -47.89 24.30
CA PHE A 350 3.54 -48.25 23.83
C PHE A 350 3.49 -49.71 23.39
N TYR A 351 2.35 -50.33 23.64
CA TYR A 351 2.02 -51.69 23.22
C TYR A 351 0.81 -51.64 22.30
N HIS A 352 0.80 -52.51 21.30
CA HIS A 352 -0.39 -52.69 20.47
C HIS A 352 -1.50 -53.37 21.30
N ARG A 353 -2.73 -52.85 21.27
CA ARG A 353 -3.85 -53.36 22.08
C ARG A 353 -4.23 -54.79 21.74
N SER A 354 -3.91 -55.28 20.53
CA SER A 354 -4.15 -56.69 20.15
C SER A 354 -3.47 -57.71 21.07
N PHE A 355 -2.42 -57.33 21.79
CA PHE A 355 -1.76 -58.20 22.77
C PHE A 355 -2.57 -58.43 24.05
N PHE A 356 -3.59 -57.60 24.31
CA PHE A 356 -4.36 -57.62 25.55
C PHE A 356 -5.83 -57.96 25.31
N ARG A 357 -6.14 -58.73 24.25
CA ARG A 357 -7.51 -59.17 23.90
C ARG A 357 -8.32 -59.42 25.18
N TYR A 358 -9.33 -58.59 25.38
CA TYR A 358 -10.31 -58.68 26.46
C TYR A 358 -11.22 -59.89 26.25
#